data_AF-A0A1F6AAJ4-F1
#
_entry.id   AF-A0A1F6AAJ4-F1
#
_cell.length_a   1.000
_cell.length_b   1.000
_cell.length_c   1.000
_cell.angle_alpha   90.00
_cell.angle_beta   90.00
_cell.angle_gamma   90.00
#
_symmetry.space_group_name_H-M   'P 1'
#
loop_
_entity.id
_entity.type
_entity.pdbx_description
1 polymer ?
#
loop_
_entity_poly.entity_id
_entity_poly.type
_entity_poly.pdbx_seq_one_letter_code
_entity_poly.pdbx_strand_id
1 'polypeptide(L)'
;MLICRINLCKRRTRNIFTGAVLSLVFIFTVARSEALAQYFTLQLSDGGATVACGQSFQTKILINTTGEKTVSADALIKYDPTKVKINIDKSVKGDFYTYFSANPLGGANDKALISSWEESIAHEKSSTTDTLMATLDMTPLSTGNTTLSFDCVGTTGADSNINRSLDFSDIIKCADNKPLTFTITGTDTACGTTPTSTPSATLTPAPTSTPSATPTKKPTSTPVPTNTLVPTVSILPNVGSTKVTLAAVGLGLILTIVGILFIV
;
A
#
# COMPACT_ATOMS: atom_id res chain seq x y z
N MET A 1 46.43 61.55 -11.67
CA MET A 1 45.42 61.11 -10.69
C MET A 1 44.18 60.53 -11.39
N LEU A 2 44.33 59.56 -12.30
CA LEU A 2 43.21 59.01 -13.09
C LEU A 2 43.25 57.47 -13.30
N ILE A 3 44.24 56.78 -12.72
CA ILE A 3 44.42 55.31 -12.90
C ILE A 3 43.82 54.52 -11.72
N CYS A 4 43.62 55.16 -10.56
CA CYS A 4 43.09 54.49 -9.36
C CYS A 4 41.56 54.22 -9.41
N ARG A 5 40.81 54.86 -10.32
CA ARG A 5 39.33 54.73 -10.38
C ARG A 5 38.83 53.51 -11.17
N ILE A 6 39.64 52.87 -12.01
CA ILE A 6 39.19 51.75 -12.87
C ILE A 6 39.21 50.42 -12.10
N ASN A 7 40.21 50.20 -11.24
CA ASN A 7 40.38 48.92 -10.53
C ASN A 7 39.37 48.69 -9.40
N LEU A 8 38.83 49.75 -8.79
CA LEU A 8 37.80 49.66 -7.75
C LEU A 8 36.41 49.30 -8.30
N CYS A 9 36.11 49.68 -9.55
CA CYS A 9 34.83 49.34 -10.18
C CYS A 9 34.77 47.85 -10.57
N LYS A 10 35.88 47.30 -11.08
CA LYS A 10 36.00 45.89 -11.52
C LYS A 10 35.96 44.89 -10.36
N ARG A 11 36.44 45.29 -9.17
CA ARG A 11 36.45 44.43 -7.96
C ARG A 11 35.08 44.28 -7.31
N ARG A 12 34.18 45.26 -7.50
CA ARG A 12 32.85 45.29 -6.88
C ARG A 12 31.81 44.48 -7.64
N THR A 13 31.88 44.44 -8.97
CA THR A 13 30.99 43.62 -9.82
C THR A 13 31.30 42.12 -9.76
N ARG A 14 32.57 41.74 -9.55
CA ARG A 14 32.99 40.33 -9.47
C ARG A 14 32.42 39.61 -8.25
N ASN A 15 32.26 40.31 -7.12
CA ASN A 15 31.71 39.76 -5.87
C ASN A 15 30.18 39.60 -5.90
N ILE A 16 29.47 40.41 -6.69
CA ILE A 16 28.01 40.33 -6.81
C ILE A 16 27.61 39.16 -7.71
N PHE A 17 28.35 38.92 -8.79
CA PHE A 17 28.12 37.78 -9.70
C PHE A 17 28.41 36.43 -9.04
N THR A 18 29.46 36.31 -8.23
CA THR A 18 29.77 35.05 -7.51
C THR A 18 28.75 34.73 -6.42
N GLY A 19 28.24 35.74 -5.71
CA GLY A 19 27.17 35.55 -4.72
C GLY A 19 25.83 35.13 -5.34
N ALA A 20 25.48 35.68 -6.51
CA ALA A 20 24.24 35.34 -7.21
C ALA A 20 24.25 33.90 -7.76
N VAL A 21 25.38 33.43 -8.29
CA VAL A 21 25.53 32.06 -8.82
C VAL A 21 25.48 31.01 -7.69
N LEU A 22 26.13 31.27 -6.55
CA LEU A 22 26.06 30.36 -5.39
C LEU A 22 24.63 30.26 -4.82
N SER A 23 23.90 31.37 -4.78
CA SER A 23 22.51 31.40 -4.29
C SER A 23 21.56 30.63 -5.22
N LEU A 24 21.76 30.71 -6.55
CA LEU A 24 20.96 29.96 -7.52
C LEU A 24 21.20 28.44 -7.39
N VAL A 25 22.45 28.00 -7.21
CA VAL A 25 22.80 26.58 -7.01
C VAL A 25 22.25 26.03 -5.69
N PHE A 26 22.17 26.86 -4.64
CA PHE A 26 21.54 26.48 -3.38
C PHE A 26 20.01 26.33 -3.52
N ILE A 27 19.36 27.17 -4.32
CA ILE A 27 17.90 27.06 -4.57
C ILE A 27 17.55 25.80 -5.38
N PHE A 28 18.41 25.36 -6.31
CA PHE A 28 18.17 24.13 -7.09
C PHE A 28 18.51 22.81 -6.36
N THR A 29 19.26 22.85 -5.26
CA THR A 29 19.66 21.63 -4.52
C THR A 29 18.74 21.28 -3.36
N VAL A 30 17.77 22.14 -3.02
CA VAL A 30 16.72 21.83 -2.03
C VAL A 30 15.35 21.64 -2.68
N ALA A 31 15.31 21.23 -3.96
CA ALA A 31 14.11 20.61 -4.52
C ALA A 31 13.85 19.34 -3.69
N ARG A 32 13.02 19.50 -2.65
CA ARG A 32 12.53 18.39 -1.85
C ARG A 32 11.81 17.48 -2.84
N SER A 33 12.36 16.31 -3.10
CA SER A 33 11.59 15.23 -3.70
C SER A 33 10.46 14.99 -2.70
N GLU A 34 9.26 15.47 -3.00
CA GLU A 34 8.10 15.02 -2.26
C GLU A 34 8.08 13.51 -2.45
N ALA A 35 8.23 12.77 -1.36
CA ALA A 35 8.00 11.35 -1.39
C ALA A 35 6.52 11.19 -1.75
N LEU A 36 6.26 10.83 -3.01
CA LEU A 36 4.93 10.52 -3.48
C LEU A 36 4.34 9.46 -2.55
N ALA A 37 3.19 9.75 -1.97
CA ALA A 37 2.56 8.92 -0.96
C ALA A 37 1.37 8.19 -1.54
N GLN A 38 1.49 6.88 -1.77
CA GLN A 38 0.40 6.07 -2.29
C GLN A 38 -0.48 5.60 -1.13
N TYR A 39 -1.79 5.67 -1.28
CA TYR A 39 -2.72 5.36 -0.19
C TYR A 39 -4.07 4.88 -0.71
N PHE A 40 -4.87 4.34 0.22
CA PHE A 40 -6.27 4.05 0.02
C PHE A 40 -7.19 4.98 0.82
N THR A 41 -8.41 5.16 0.31
CA THR A 41 -9.51 5.87 1.01
C THR A 41 -10.75 4.97 1.06
N LEU A 42 -11.38 4.88 2.23
CA LEU A 42 -12.72 4.29 2.38
C LEU A 42 -13.77 5.40 2.43
N GLN A 43 -14.86 5.22 1.70
CA GLN A 43 -16.01 6.15 1.74
C GLN A 43 -17.33 5.41 1.53
N LEU A 44 -18.41 5.89 2.15
CA LEU A 44 -19.75 5.42 1.79
C LEU A 44 -20.06 5.83 0.34
N SER A 45 -20.77 4.98 -0.39
CA SER A 45 -21.06 5.23 -1.80
C SER A 45 -21.87 6.50 -2.05
N ASP A 46 -22.71 6.90 -1.09
CA ASP A 46 -23.52 8.12 -1.09
C ASP A 46 -22.78 9.36 -0.55
N GLY A 47 -21.54 9.21 -0.06
CA GLY A 47 -20.76 10.28 0.54
C GLY A 47 -21.26 10.74 1.92
N GLY A 48 -22.21 10.01 2.53
CA GLY A 48 -22.78 10.33 3.83
C GLY A 48 -21.89 9.91 5.00
N ALA A 49 -22.43 10.04 6.21
CA ALA A 49 -21.80 9.61 7.47
C ALA A 49 -22.68 8.62 8.26
N THR A 50 -23.80 8.19 7.68
CA THR A 50 -24.81 7.37 8.36
C THR A 50 -25.37 6.30 7.45
N VAL A 51 -25.66 5.14 8.01
CA VAL A 51 -26.38 4.06 7.33
C VAL A 51 -27.54 3.58 8.22
N ALA A 52 -28.66 3.20 7.61
CA ALA A 52 -29.82 2.73 8.37
C ALA A 52 -29.78 1.21 8.59
N CYS A 53 -30.14 0.76 9.80
CA CYS A 53 -30.39 -0.65 10.07
C CYS A 53 -31.40 -1.27 9.09
N GLY A 54 -31.16 -2.52 8.71
CA GLY A 54 -32.06 -3.30 7.85
C GLY A 54 -31.91 -3.03 6.35
N GLN A 55 -31.02 -2.13 5.93
CA GLN A 55 -30.70 -1.89 4.53
C GLN A 55 -29.21 -2.18 4.28
N SER A 56 -28.91 -2.96 3.24
CA SER A 56 -27.54 -3.06 2.76
C SER A 56 -27.07 -1.71 2.24
N PHE A 57 -25.78 -1.43 2.42
CA PHE A 57 -25.13 -0.23 1.94
C PHE A 57 -23.82 -0.59 1.24
N GLN A 58 -23.26 0.37 0.53
CA GLN A 58 -22.02 0.17 -0.21
C GLN A 58 -20.92 1.11 0.30
N THR A 59 -19.71 0.55 0.40
CA THR A 59 -18.49 1.30 0.71
C THR A 59 -17.53 1.20 -0.47
N LYS A 60 -17.01 2.32 -0.95
CA LYS A 60 -16.00 2.37 -2.00
C LYS A 60 -14.61 2.29 -1.37
N ILE A 61 -13.75 1.50 -1.99
CA ILE A 61 -12.30 1.53 -1.79
C ILE A 61 -11.71 2.31 -2.95
N LEU A 62 -11.16 3.48 -2.65
CA LEU A 62 -10.46 4.32 -3.60
C LEU A 62 -8.96 4.13 -3.45
N ILE A 63 -8.23 4.16 -4.55
CA ILE A 63 -6.77 4.13 -4.60
C ILE A 63 -6.24 5.44 -5.18
N ASN A 64 -5.16 5.96 -4.61
CA ASN A 64 -4.38 7.04 -5.18
C ASN A 64 -2.91 6.63 -5.23
N THR A 65 -2.36 6.52 -6.43
CA THR A 65 -0.96 6.14 -6.63
C THR A 65 -0.05 7.36 -6.79
N THR A 66 -0.61 8.57 -6.70
CA THR A 66 0.10 9.84 -6.86
C THR A 66 0.93 9.91 -8.16
N GLY A 67 0.48 9.21 -9.21
CA GLY A 67 1.16 9.09 -10.50
C GLY A 67 2.20 7.96 -10.59
N GLU A 68 2.50 7.25 -9.50
CA GLU A 68 3.32 6.04 -9.54
C GLU A 68 2.60 4.94 -10.32
N LYS A 69 3.40 4.23 -11.12
CA LYS A 69 2.93 3.11 -11.94
C LYS A 69 2.89 1.84 -11.10
N THR A 70 1.73 1.20 -11.09
CA THR A 70 1.39 0.08 -10.22
C THR A 70 0.71 -1.03 -11.01
N VAL A 71 0.89 -2.27 -10.56
CA VAL A 71 0.36 -3.47 -11.25
C VAL A 71 -0.63 -4.25 -10.40
N SER A 72 -0.61 -4.05 -9.09
CA SER A 72 -1.53 -4.68 -8.15
C SER A 72 -1.66 -3.86 -6.87
N ALA A 73 -2.73 -4.13 -6.15
CA ALA A 73 -2.92 -3.62 -4.81
C ALA A 73 -3.82 -4.57 -4.01
N ASP A 74 -3.48 -4.74 -2.74
CA ASP A 74 -4.29 -5.46 -1.76
C ASP A 74 -4.77 -4.49 -0.69
N ALA A 75 -6.09 -4.41 -0.49
CA ALA A 75 -6.69 -3.72 0.64
C ALA A 75 -7.16 -4.75 1.66
N LEU A 76 -6.42 -4.86 2.77
CA LEU A 76 -6.80 -5.69 3.90
C LEU A 76 -7.66 -4.87 4.86
N ILE A 77 -8.97 -5.03 4.78
CA ILE A 77 -9.94 -4.25 5.54
C ILE A 77 -10.15 -4.87 6.91
N LYS A 78 -9.98 -4.06 7.97
CA LYS A 78 -10.37 -4.34 9.36
C LYS A 78 -11.74 -3.73 9.64
N TYR A 79 -12.61 -4.48 10.28
CA TYR A 79 -13.95 -4.03 10.67
C TYR A 79 -14.44 -4.72 11.95
N ASP A 80 -15.48 -4.14 12.58
CA ASP A 80 -16.14 -4.78 13.72
C ASP A 80 -17.25 -5.73 13.24
N PRO A 81 -17.08 -7.07 13.38
CA PRO A 81 -18.08 -8.05 12.95
C PRO A 81 -19.37 -8.03 13.74
N THR A 82 -19.43 -7.35 14.87
CA THR A 82 -20.66 -7.15 15.64
C THR A 82 -21.49 -5.98 15.13
N LYS A 83 -20.86 -5.08 14.35
CA LYS A 83 -21.50 -3.89 13.76
C LYS A 83 -21.89 -4.11 12.31
N VAL A 84 -21.05 -4.79 11.54
CA VAL A 84 -21.26 -4.95 10.09
C VAL A 84 -20.80 -6.32 9.61
N LYS A 85 -21.47 -6.81 8.57
CA LYS A 85 -21.04 -7.93 7.76
C LYS A 85 -20.65 -7.42 6.37
N ILE A 86 -19.50 -7.84 5.86
CA ILE A 86 -19.15 -7.65 4.44
C ILE A 86 -19.73 -8.82 3.64
N ASN A 87 -20.53 -8.51 2.62
CA ASN A 87 -21.09 -9.49 1.70
C ASN A 87 -20.10 -9.68 0.54
N ILE A 88 -19.07 -10.51 0.76
CA ILE A 88 -17.96 -10.72 -0.18
C ILE A 88 -18.45 -11.07 -1.59
N ASP A 89 -19.42 -11.98 -1.72
CA ASP A 89 -19.95 -12.44 -3.01
C ASP A 89 -20.70 -11.35 -3.81
N LYS A 90 -21.06 -10.24 -3.16
CA LYS A 90 -21.73 -9.08 -3.78
C LYS A 90 -20.79 -7.89 -3.99
N SER A 91 -19.55 -7.99 -3.53
CA SER A 91 -18.55 -6.94 -3.73
C SER A 91 -18.06 -6.99 -5.16
N VAL A 92 -17.84 -5.81 -5.76
CA VAL A 92 -17.56 -5.67 -7.19
C VAL A 92 -16.29 -4.89 -7.43
N LYS A 93 -15.63 -5.19 -8.56
CA LYS A 93 -14.46 -4.46 -9.04
C LYS A 93 -14.83 -3.01 -9.37
N GLY A 94 -13.86 -2.11 -9.21
CA GLY A 94 -13.89 -0.77 -9.76
C GLY A 94 -13.28 -0.71 -11.17
N ASP A 95 -12.86 0.51 -11.53
CA ASP A 95 -12.33 0.82 -12.86
C ASP A 95 -10.81 0.98 -12.88
N PHE A 96 -10.15 0.98 -11.72
CA PHE A 96 -8.71 1.18 -11.66
C PHE A 96 -7.91 0.02 -12.26
N TYR A 97 -8.16 -1.21 -11.80
CA TYR A 97 -7.51 -2.43 -12.28
C TYR A 97 -8.50 -3.35 -13.02
N THR A 98 -7.96 -4.20 -13.90
CA THR A 98 -8.73 -5.14 -14.71
C THR A 98 -9.29 -6.31 -13.89
N TYR A 99 -8.46 -6.96 -13.07
CA TYR A 99 -8.82 -8.14 -12.30
C TYR A 99 -9.11 -7.81 -10.83
N PHE A 100 -9.92 -8.65 -10.20
CA PHE A 100 -10.43 -8.44 -8.85
C PHE A 100 -10.73 -9.76 -8.15
N SER A 101 -10.47 -9.80 -6.85
CA SER A 101 -10.91 -10.84 -5.93
C SER A 101 -11.24 -10.23 -4.57
N ALA A 102 -12.26 -10.76 -3.92
CA ALA A 102 -12.57 -10.45 -2.53
C ALA A 102 -12.70 -11.77 -1.78
N ASN A 103 -12.02 -11.89 -0.63
CA ASN A 103 -12.05 -13.10 0.17
C ASN A 103 -12.17 -12.75 1.65
N PRO A 104 -12.99 -13.49 2.44
CA PRO A 104 -12.87 -13.44 3.89
C PRO A 104 -11.53 -14.05 4.28
N LEU A 105 -10.82 -13.42 5.22
CA LEU A 105 -9.60 -14.03 5.77
C LEU A 105 -9.95 -14.77 7.07
N GLY A 106 -9.71 -16.08 7.06
CA GLY A 106 -10.21 -17.01 8.07
C GLY A 106 -9.50 -16.92 9.42
N GLY A 107 -10.29 -17.05 10.50
CA GLY A 107 -9.85 -17.17 11.89
C GLY A 107 -10.55 -16.17 12.82
N ALA A 108 -10.74 -14.94 12.34
CA ALA A 108 -11.54 -13.92 12.97
C ALA A 108 -12.37 -13.23 11.88
N ASN A 109 -13.67 -13.10 12.10
CA ASN A 109 -14.59 -12.50 11.13
C ASN A 109 -14.41 -10.96 11.04
N ASP A 110 -13.26 -10.42 11.42
CA ASP A 110 -12.95 -9.00 11.55
C ASP A 110 -12.07 -8.46 10.41
N LYS A 111 -11.70 -9.31 9.45
CA LYS A 111 -10.88 -8.94 8.29
C LYS A 111 -11.37 -9.49 6.96
N ALA A 112 -11.22 -8.69 5.91
CA ALA A 112 -11.47 -9.08 4.52
C ALA A 112 -10.33 -8.61 3.61
N LEU A 113 -9.86 -9.49 2.72
CA LEU A 113 -8.86 -9.16 1.71
C LEU A 113 -9.54 -8.80 0.40
N ILE A 114 -9.21 -7.63 -0.12
CA ILE A 114 -9.71 -7.13 -1.41
C ILE A 114 -8.50 -6.89 -2.31
N SER A 115 -8.32 -7.78 -3.29
CA SER A 115 -7.17 -7.78 -4.19
C SER A 115 -7.61 -7.33 -5.58
N SER A 116 -6.82 -6.46 -6.19
CA SER A 116 -7.03 -6.02 -7.58
C SER A 116 -5.69 -5.91 -8.30
N TRP A 117 -5.62 -6.35 -9.57
CA TRP A 117 -4.35 -6.43 -10.31
C TRP A 117 -4.52 -6.38 -11.83
N GLU A 118 -3.39 -6.25 -12.52
CA GLU A 118 -3.24 -6.44 -13.97
C GLU A 118 -2.50 -7.73 -14.29
N GLU A 119 -2.72 -8.28 -15.48
CA GLU A 119 -2.05 -9.50 -15.93
C GLU A 119 -0.53 -9.32 -16.13
N SER A 120 -0.08 -8.10 -16.40
CA SER A 120 1.33 -7.80 -16.63
C SER A 120 1.66 -6.32 -16.43
N ILE A 121 2.96 -6.05 -16.28
CA ILE A 121 3.51 -4.67 -16.18
C ILE A 121 3.27 -3.84 -17.45
N ALA A 122 2.90 -4.46 -18.58
CA ALA A 122 2.56 -3.73 -19.81
C ALA A 122 1.21 -3.00 -19.72
N HIS A 123 0.39 -3.34 -18.72
CA HIS A 123 -0.92 -2.75 -18.47
C HIS A 123 -0.98 -1.94 -17.17
N GLU A 124 0.19 -1.52 -16.66
CA GLU A 124 0.32 -0.74 -15.44
C GLU A 124 -0.64 0.45 -15.35
N LYS A 125 -1.09 0.72 -14.13
CA LYS A 125 -2.06 1.75 -13.80
C LYS A 125 -1.42 2.80 -12.90
N SER A 126 -1.89 4.02 -13.04
CA SER A 126 -1.53 5.13 -12.17
C SER A 126 -2.69 6.12 -12.07
N SER A 127 -2.82 6.79 -10.95
CA SER A 127 -3.70 7.96 -10.84
C SER A 127 -3.11 8.99 -9.89
N THR A 128 -3.41 10.26 -10.15
CA THR A 128 -3.09 11.39 -9.26
C THR A 128 -4.28 11.80 -8.39
N THR A 129 -5.44 11.15 -8.56
CA THR A 129 -6.65 11.39 -7.78
C THR A 129 -7.20 10.09 -7.20
N ASP A 130 -7.99 10.19 -6.15
CA ASP A 130 -8.68 9.05 -5.56
C ASP A 130 -9.60 8.41 -6.63
N THR A 131 -9.30 7.18 -7.03
CA THR A 131 -9.96 6.46 -8.13
C THR A 131 -10.54 5.15 -7.64
N LEU A 132 -11.72 4.75 -8.13
CA LEU A 132 -12.42 3.57 -7.63
C LEU A 132 -11.67 2.27 -7.96
N MET A 133 -11.20 1.59 -6.91
CA MET A 133 -10.57 0.27 -7.01
C MET A 133 -11.60 -0.86 -6.85
N ALA A 134 -12.50 -0.73 -5.89
CA ALA A 134 -13.51 -1.73 -5.57
C ALA A 134 -14.70 -1.12 -4.81
N THR A 135 -15.84 -1.80 -4.83
CA THR A 135 -17.00 -1.47 -4.00
C THR A 135 -17.41 -2.68 -3.17
N LEU A 136 -17.51 -2.51 -1.86
CA LEU A 136 -17.96 -3.51 -0.91
C LEU A 136 -19.45 -3.37 -0.68
N ASP A 137 -20.18 -4.49 -0.74
CA ASP A 137 -21.56 -4.57 -0.23
C ASP A 137 -21.53 -4.98 1.23
N MET A 138 -22.29 -4.27 2.07
CA MET A 138 -22.25 -4.44 3.52
C MET A 138 -23.65 -4.46 4.11
N THR A 139 -23.84 -5.25 5.17
CA THR A 139 -25.08 -5.32 5.94
C THR A 139 -24.82 -4.86 7.37
N PRO A 140 -25.57 -3.87 7.90
CA PRO A 140 -25.47 -3.46 9.29
C PRO A 140 -26.07 -4.53 10.20
N LEU A 141 -25.42 -4.80 11.33
CA LEU A 141 -25.81 -5.84 12.30
C LEU A 141 -26.23 -5.27 13.66
N SER A 142 -25.71 -4.11 14.06
CA SER A 142 -26.14 -3.40 15.26
C SER A 142 -25.92 -1.90 15.14
N THR A 143 -26.70 -1.11 15.87
CA THR A 143 -26.65 0.35 15.89
C THR A 143 -25.39 0.91 16.56
N GLY A 144 -25.07 2.17 16.30
CA GLY A 144 -23.95 2.88 16.92
C GLY A 144 -22.81 3.18 15.96
N ASN A 145 -21.70 3.68 16.50
CA ASN A 145 -20.53 4.05 15.70
C ASN A 145 -19.67 2.84 15.38
N THR A 146 -19.12 2.81 14.18
CA THR A 146 -18.14 1.82 13.77
C THR A 146 -17.13 2.44 12.80
N THR A 147 -15.99 1.76 12.64
CA THR A 147 -14.90 2.19 11.78
C THR A 147 -14.43 1.03 10.92
N LEU A 148 -14.28 1.30 9.63
CA LEU A 148 -13.52 0.47 8.70
C LEU A 148 -12.13 1.08 8.55
N SER A 149 -11.10 0.24 8.59
CA SER A 149 -9.71 0.67 8.46
C SER A 149 -8.91 -0.32 7.63
N PHE A 150 -7.69 0.07 7.26
CA PHE A 150 -6.75 -0.80 6.58
C PHE A 150 -5.81 -1.42 7.61
N ASP A 151 -5.61 -2.73 7.55
CA ASP A 151 -4.43 -3.35 8.16
C ASP A 151 -3.23 -2.96 7.33
N CYS A 152 -2.37 -2.08 7.85
CA CYS A 152 -1.21 -1.56 7.15
C CYS A 152 -0.13 -1.25 8.17
N VAL A 153 0.95 -2.02 8.11
CA VAL A 153 2.11 -2.01 9.01
C VAL A 153 3.39 -1.68 8.22
N GLY A 154 3.35 -1.72 6.87
CA GLY A 154 4.36 -1.16 5.96
C GLY A 154 5.70 -1.90 5.96
N THR A 155 5.73 -3.11 6.52
CA THR A 155 6.97 -3.90 6.71
C THR A 155 6.80 -5.38 6.39
N THR A 156 5.59 -5.84 6.10
CA THR A 156 5.27 -7.24 5.84
C THR A 156 4.43 -7.33 4.59
N GLY A 157 4.70 -8.22 3.63
CA GLY A 157 3.80 -8.42 2.47
C GLY A 157 2.46 -9.11 2.81
N ALA A 158 2.01 -9.07 4.06
CA ALA A 158 0.80 -9.73 4.57
C ALA A 158 -0.25 -8.73 5.09
N ASP A 159 -0.06 -7.44 4.82
CA ASP A 159 -0.97 -6.34 5.11
C ASP A 159 -1.47 -5.71 3.79
N SER A 160 -2.14 -4.56 3.89
CA SER A 160 -2.54 -3.79 2.72
C SER A 160 -1.30 -3.25 2.01
N ASN A 161 -1.25 -3.39 0.68
CA ASN A 161 -0.11 -3.02 -0.13
C ASN A 161 -0.55 -2.39 -1.46
N ILE A 162 0.36 -1.62 -2.06
CA ILE A 162 0.25 -1.14 -3.44
C ILE A 162 1.57 -1.48 -4.11
N ASN A 163 1.57 -2.33 -5.14
CA ASN A 163 2.82 -2.81 -5.73
C ASN A 163 3.21 -1.97 -6.95
N ARG A 164 4.41 -1.39 -6.89
CA ARG A 164 5.03 -0.68 -8.02
C ARG A 164 5.29 -1.65 -9.16
N SER A 165 4.97 -1.25 -10.40
CA SER A 165 5.14 -2.11 -11.57
C SER A 165 6.59 -2.50 -11.87
N LEU A 166 7.55 -1.62 -11.53
CA LEU A 166 8.95 -1.79 -11.90
C LEU A 166 9.63 -2.96 -11.18
N ASP A 167 9.35 -3.11 -9.88
CA ASP A 167 10.09 -3.99 -8.97
C ASP A 167 9.18 -4.73 -7.98
N PHE A 168 7.86 -4.58 -8.11
CA PHE A 168 6.85 -5.13 -7.21
C PHE A 168 7.00 -4.70 -5.74
N SER A 169 7.78 -3.65 -5.48
CA SER A 169 7.90 -3.07 -4.15
C SER A 169 6.55 -2.57 -3.67
N ASP A 170 6.26 -2.82 -2.39
CA ASP A 170 5.14 -2.18 -1.73
C ASP A 170 5.49 -0.71 -1.50
N ILE A 171 4.68 0.17 -2.06
CA ILE A 171 4.85 1.62 -2.03
C ILE A 171 3.75 2.32 -1.24
N ILE A 172 2.84 1.56 -0.62
CA ILE A 172 1.81 2.16 0.21
C ILE A 172 2.44 2.94 1.38
N LYS A 173 1.89 4.10 1.67
CA LYS A 173 2.21 4.88 2.86
C LYS A 173 1.05 4.75 3.84
N CYS A 174 1.15 3.78 4.73
CA CYS A 174 0.09 3.44 5.68
C CYS A 174 -0.46 4.63 6.47
N ALA A 175 0.38 5.61 6.82
CA ALA A 175 -0.01 6.80 7.57
C ALA A 175 -0.98 7.73 6.78
N ASP A 176 -1.02 7.60 5.46
CA ASP A 176 -1.83 8.44 4.59
C ASP A 176 -3.13 7.72 4.19
N ASN A 177 -3.31 6.44 4.57
CA ASN A 177 -4.57 5.72 4.40
C ASN A 177 -5.70 6.41 5.19
N LYS A 178 -6.87 6.53 4.55
CA LYS A 178 -8.02 7.22 5.13
C LYS A 178 -9.09 6.21 5.55
N PRO A 179 -9.23 5.91 6.85
CA PRO A 179 -10.29 5.03 7.34
C PRO A 179 -11.66 5.70 7.21
N LEU A 180 -12.72 4.89 7.27
CA LEU A 180 -14.10 5.36 7.25
C LEU A 180 -14.74 5.14 8.62
N THR A 181 -15.20 6.21 9.26
CA THR A 181 -16.03 6.15 10.46
C THR A 181 -17.44 6.64 10.12
N PHE A 182 -18.45 5.89 10.55
CA PHE A 182 -19.85 6.20 10.30
C PHE A 182 -20.75 5.68 11.43
N THR A 183 -21.98 6.16 11.45
CA THR A 183 -23.00 5.77 12.44
C THR A 183 -24.07 4.90 11.81
N ILE A 184 -24.35 3.75 12.42
CA ILE A 184 -25.49 2.90 12.09
C ILE A 184 -26.68 3.38 12.93
N THR A 185 -27.75 3.82 12.27
CA THR A 185 -28.94 4.41 12.90
C THR A 185 -30.15 3.46 12.82
N GLY A 186 -31.16 3.70 13.65
CA GLY A 186 -32.38 2.89 13.74
C GLY A 186 -32.47 2.12 15.04
N THR A 187 -33.06 0.92 15.00
CA THR A 187 -33.16 0.00 16.14
C THR A 187 -32.40 -1.29 15.85
N ASP A 188 -31.82 -1.92 16.86
CA ASP A 188 -31.10 -3.19 16.68
C ASP A 188 -32.02 -4.30 16.13
N THR A 189 -33.30 -4.30 16.51
CA THR A 189 -34.31 -5.20 15.93
C THR A 189 -34.42 -5.04 14.41
N ALA A 190 -34.31 -3.81 13.88
CA ALA A 190 -34.34 -3.55 12.45
C ALA A 190 -33.06 -4.01 11.74
N CYS A 191 -31.93 -4.12 12.45
CA CYS A 191 -30.69 -4.70 11.93
C CYS A 191 -30.76 -6.24 11.78
N GLY A 192 -31.87 -6.88 12.16
CA GLY A 192 -32.08 -8.32 11.98
C GLY A 192 -31.31 -9.20 12.97
N THR A 193 -30.66 -8.61 13.98
CA THR A 193 -30.05 -9.36 15.08
C THR A 193 -30.89 -9.16 16.35
N THR A 194 -31.78 -10.11 16.65
CA THR A 194 -31.99 -10.42 18.07
C THR A 194 -30.68 -11.04 18.54
N PRO A 195 -30.01 -10.56 19.59
CA PRO A 195 -28.86 -11.26 20.15
C PRO A 195 -29.37 -12.61 20.68
N THR A 196 -29.29 -13.65 19.86
CA THR A 196 -29.51 -15.02 20.32
C THR A 196 -28.28 -15.34 21.16
N SER A 197 -28.40 -15.26 22.48
CA SER A 197 -27.41 -15.81 23.41
C SER A 197 -27.09 -17.22 22.95
N THR A 198 -25.89 -17.43 22.40
CA THR A 198 -25.46 -18.76 21.98
C THR A 198 -25.44 -19.63 23.24
N PRO A 199 -26.23 -20.71 23.34
CA PRO A 199 -26.15 -21.58 24.51
C PRO A 199 -24.72 -22.10 24.61
N SER A 200 -24.10 -21.90 25.77
CA SER A 200 -22.78 -22.42 26.08
C SER A 200 -22.80 -23.93 25.84
N ALA A 201 -21.93 -24.41 24.95
CA ALA A 201 -21.83 -25.84 24.67
C ALA A 201 -21.41 -26.55 25.96
N THR A 202 -22.32 -27.34 26.54
CA THR A 202 -21.98 -28.30 27.59
C THR A 202 -20.93 -29.25 27.03
N LEU A 203 -19.76 -29.30 27.65
CA LEU A 203 -18.66 -30.18 27.25
C LEU A 203 -19.14 -31.63 27.33
N THR A 204 -19.34 -32.26 26.17
CA THR A 204 -19.53 -33.71 26.06
C THR A 204 -18.24 -34.41 26.52
N PRO A 205 -18.30 -35.42 27.39
CA PRO A 205 -17.11 -36.15 27.84
C PRO A 205 -16.34 -36.73 26.66
N ALA A 206 -15.01 -36.60 26.70
CA ALA A 206 -14.10 -37.13 25.68
C ALA A 206 -14.28 -38.64 25.51
N PRO A 207 -14.36 -39.17 24.27
CA PRO A 207 -14.45 -40.60 24.04
C PRO A 207 -13.16 -41.31 24.49
N THR A 208 -13.35 -42.38 25.24
CA THR A 208 -12.29 -43.29 25.72
C THR A 208 -11.53 -43.88 24.54
N SER A 209 -10.20 -43.83 24.59
CA SER A 209 -9.30 -44.31 23.54
C SER A 209 -9.46 -45.81 23.26
N THR A 210 -9.82 -46.15 22.02
CA THR A 210 -9.82 -47.52 21.49
C THR A 210 -8.37 -47.99 21.26
N PRO A 211 -8.00 -49.25 21.59
CA PRO A 211 -6.62 -49.73 21.44
C PRO A 211 -6.15 -49.74 19.99
N SER A 212 -4.89 -49.29 19.82
CA SER A 212 -4.17 -49.13 18.56
C SER A 212 -3.90 -50.48 17.88
N ALA A 213 -4.23 -50.59 16.60
CA ALA A 213 -3.89 -51.75 15.79
C ALA A 213 -2.40 -51.74 15.40
N THR A 214 -1.75 -52.90 15.55
CA THR A 214 -0.36 -53.19 15.21
C THR A 214 -0.01 -52.77 13.77
N PRO A 215 1.12 -52.07 13.52
CA PRO A 215 1.45 -51.56 12.21
C PRO A 215 1.88 -52.68 11.24
N THR A 216 1.19 -52.78 10.11
CA THR A 216 1.58 -53.61 8.96
C THR A 216 2.76 -52.94 8.23
N LYS A 217 3.74 -53.74 7.81
CA LYS A 217 4.99 -53.28 7.19
C LYS A 217 4.75 -52.37 5.98
N LYS A 218 5.44 -51.22 5.98
CA LYS A 218 5.48 -50.23 4.89
C LYS A 218 6.05 -50.85 3.61
N PRO A 219 5.37 -50.74 2.45
CA PRO A 219 5.93 -51.20 1.18
C PRO A 219 7.14 -50.36 0.76
N THR A 220 8.14 -51.04 0.22
CA THR A 220 9.40 -50.53 -0.31
C THR A 220 9.15 -49.53 -1.44
N SER A 221 9.72 -48.33 -1.34
CA SER A 221 9.63 -47.29 -2.37
C SER A 221 10.47 -47.64 -3.60
N THR A 222 9.84 -47.60 -4.78
CA THR A 222 10.48 -47.56 -6.10
C THR A 222 11.43 -46.36 -6.19
N PRO A 223 12.64 -46.50 -6.75
CA PRO A 223 13.58 -45.39 -6.88
C PRO A 223 13.03 -44.30 -7.81
N VAL A 224 13.02 -43.06 -7.32
CA VAL A 224 12.70 -41.85 -8.10
C VAL A 224 13.94 -41.48 -8.93
N PRO A 225 13.81 -41.19 -10.23
CA PRO A 225 14.94 -40.78 -11.06
C PRO A 225 15.53 -39.45 -10.55
N THR A 226 16.86 -39.42 -10.51
CA THR A 226 17.67 -38.27 -10.12
C THR A 226 17.43 -37.10 -11.06
N ASN A 227 16.77 -36.04 -10.58
CA ASN A 227 16.71 -34.77 -11.30
C ASN A 227 18.11 -34.16 -11.34
N THR A 228 18.61 -34.01 -12.56
CA THR A 228 19.76 -33.20 -12.96
C THR A 228 19.71 -31.83 -12.28
N LEU A 229 20.82 -31.45 -11.66
CA LEU A 229 21.02 -30.15 -11.03
C LEU A 229 20.71 -29.04 -12.05
N VAL A 230 19.61 -28.31 -11.81
CA VAL A 230 19.35 -27.04 -12.46
C VAL A 230 20.41 -26.06 -11.95
N PRO A 231 21.20 -25.41 -12.82
CA PRO A 231 22.18 -24.43 -12.38
C PRO A 231 21.46 -23.29 -11.67
N THR A 232 21.93 -22.99 -10.46
CA THR A 232 21.54 -21.80 -9.70
C THR A 232 21.83 -20.58 -10.58
N VAL A 233 20.79 -19.86 -10.98
CA VAL A 233 20.94 -18.59 -11.68
C VAL A 233 21.64 -17.64 -10.71
N SER A 234 22.88 -17.28 -11.04
CA SER A 234 23.63 -16.25 -10.35
C SER A 234 22.80 -14.97 -10.38
N ILE A 235 22.34 -14.52 -9.22
CA ILE A 235 21.83 -13.17 -9.01
C ILE A 235 22.79 -12.18 -9.68
N LEU A 236 22.25 -11.44 -10.65
CA LEU A 236 22.99 -10.40 -11.35
C LEU A 236 23.38 -9.33 -10.31
N PRO A 237 24.65 -8.90 -10.23
CA PRO A 237 25.02 -7.84 -9.32
C PRO A 237 24.19 -6.60 -9.63
N ASN A 238 23.62 -5.99 -8.58
CA ASN A 238 22.87 -4.74 -8.66
C ASN A 238 23.80 -3.61 -9.12
N VAL A 239 24.01 -3.48 -10.43
CA VAL A 239 24.82 -2.43 -11.05
C VAL A 239 23.91 -1.25 -11.35
N GLY A 240 23.88 -0.29 -10.41
CA GLY A 240 23.24 1.01 -10.64
C GLY A 240 22.46 1.53 -9.44
N SER A 241 23.12 1.76 -8.31
CA SER A 241 22.56 2.66 -7.30
C SER A 241 22.50 4.08 -7.88
N THR A 242 21.33 4.50 -8.36
CA THR A 242 21.06 5.87 -8.84
C THR A 242 21.43 6.94 -7.81
N LYS A 243 21.48 6.57 -6.52
CA LYS A 243 21.97 7.43 -5.43
C LYS A 243 23.46 7.77 -5.53
N VAL A 244 24.30 6.87 -6.05
CA VAL A 244 25.76 7.11 -6.19
C VAL A 244 26.05 7.96 -7.43
N THR A 245 25.30 7.76 -8.53
CA THR A 245 25.50 8.52 -9.77
C THR A 245 25.14 9.99 -9.60
N LEU A 246 24.07 10.31 -8.87
CA LEU A 246 23.67 11.70 -8.65
C LEU A 246 24.64 12.44 -7.70
N ALA A 247 25.17 11.74 -6.68
CA ALA A 247 26.20 12.28 -5.81
C ALA A 247 27.51 12.55 -6.56
N ALA A 248 27.93 11.66 -7.47
CA ALA A 248 29.15 11.82 -8.27
C ALA A 248 29.06 12.98 -9.27
N VAL A 249 27.92 13.16 -9.93
CA VAL A 249 27.69 14.31 -10.83
C VAL A 249 27.66 15.63 -10.05
N GLY A 250 27.02 15.65 -8.88
CA GLY A 250 27.02 16.82 -8.00
C GLY A 250 28.43 17.21 -7.52
N LEU A 251 29.23 16.23 -7.12
CA LEU A 251 30.61 16.46 -6.65
C LEU A 251 31.53 16.90 -7.79
N GLY A 252 31.36 16.35 -9.00
CA GLY A 252 32.09 16.77 -10.21
C GLY A 252 31.80 18.22 -10.62
N LEU A 253 30.54 18.66 -10.54
CA LEU A 253 30.16 20.06 -10.81
C LEU A 253 30.77 21.04 -9.80
N ILE A 254 30.75 20.68 -8.51
CA ILE A 254 31.36 21.50 -7.45
C ILE A 254 32.87 21.64 -7.67
N LEU A 255 33.57 20.54 -7.96
CA LEU A 255 35.02 20.58 -8.21
C LEU A 255 35.38 21.38 -9.46
N THR A 256 34.56 21.32 -10.51
CA THR A 256 34.78 22.09 -11.75
C THR A 256 34.60 23.60 -11.50
N ILE A 257 33.58 23.99 -10.74
CA ILE A 257 33.34 25.40 -10.35
C ILE A 257 34.50 25.91 -9.49
N VAL A 258 34.97 25.12 -8.52
CA VAL A 258 36.13 25.47 -7.69
C VAL A 258 37.38 25.63 -8.55
N GLY A 259 37.64 24.71 -9.48
CA GLY A 259 38.78 24.80 -10.40
C GLY A 259 38.79 26.08 -11.23
N ILE A 260 37.64 26.48 -11.77
CA ILE A 260 37.51 27.73 -12.55
C ILE A 260 37.74 28.97 -11.66
N LEU A 261 37.29 28.95 -10.40
CA LEU A 261 37.50 30.07 -9.44
C LEU A 261 38.96 30.27 -9.04
N PHE A 262 39.81 29.24 -9.13
CA PHE A 262 41.25 29.34 -8.84
C PHE A 262 42.11 29.70 -10.06
N ILE A 263 41.57 29.60 -11.27
CA ILE A 263 42.29 29.89 -12.53
C ILE A 263 42.11 31.37 -12.98
N VAL A 264 41.10 32.09 -12.47
CA VAL A 264 40.73 33.47 -12.88
C VAL A 264 40.96 34.51 -11.79
#